data_AF-A0A0F5JQL9-F1
#
_entry.id   AF-A0A0F5JQL9-F1
#
_cell.length_a   1.000
_cell.length_b   1.000
_cell.length_c   1.000
_cell.angle_alpha   90.00
_cell.angle_beta   90.00
_cell.angle_gamma   90.00
#
_symmetry.space_group_name_H-M   'P 1'
#
loop_
_entity.id
_entity.type
_entity.pdbx_description
1 polymer ?
#
loop_
_entity_poly.entity_id
_entity_poly.type
_entity_poly.pdbx_seq_one_letter_code
_entity_poly.pdbx_strand_id
1 'polypeptide(L)'
;MNKRKKKRNGILRAIIVFYDKHNKWPVPTAKEAKERSLGQWISRCRFLKNHSPEKLIGKQIRLIDRIDADKIRKKTEQWQNNYNNLKIFLEKEQRWPSSSASDPLEIKLSNWCATQKITRKNTPKTKQNKERIKLLDDIGFNWYTYNKRRSWKESFNLVRDYYNNTGRWPAHTRDQEESRLAKWCSKMRAYKNGSDTTITLTPRQIKKLTDLGFDWSDSQSSNGRSPERLEKIWLERYHEFSEFITNEKRYPRSRTGTENEKEESLYSWWMRMGYLKRRGKLSSERIQLLDRIGFRWGKENE
;
A
#
# COMPACT_ATOMS: atom_id res chain seq x y z
N MET A 1 47.21 -27.28 29.83
CA MET A 1 45.81 -27.47 29.37
C MET A 1 44.72 -26.78 30.24
N ASN A 2 45.03 -26.22 31.42
CA ASN A 2 44.02 -25.87 32.45
C ASN A 2 43.48 -24.41 32.43
N LYS A 3 44.31 -23.40 32.08
CA LYS A 3 43.90 -21.96 32.07
C LYS A 3 42.82 -21.63 31.03
N ARG A 4 42.87 -22.24 29.83
CA ARG A 4 41.90 -21.99 28.74
C ARG A 4 40.49 -22.55 29.05
N LYS A 5 40.39 -23.69 29.75
CA LYS A 5 39.09 -24.24 30.22
C LYS A 5 38.48 -23.37 31.33
N LYS A 6 39.29 -22.90 32.30
CA LYS A 6 38.83 -21.99 33.37
C LYS A 6 38.30 -20.66 32.83
N LYS A 7 39.00 -20.04 31.87
CA LYS A 7 38.56 -18.80 31.19
C LYS A 7 37.24 -18.98 30.41
N ARG A 8 37.04 -20.12 29.74
CA ARG A 8 35.80 -20.43 29.00
C ARG A 8 34.58 -20.62 29.92
N ASN A 9 34.77 -21.19 31.11
CA ASN A 9 33.71 -21.30 32.11
C ASN A 9 33.32 -19.94 32.71
N GLY A 10 34.26 -18.99 32.81
CA GLY A 10 33.98 -17.62 33.25
C GLY A 10 33.08 -16.86 32.26
N ILE A 11 33.33 -16.97 30.95
CA ILE A 11 32.52 -16.30 29.92
C ILE A 11 31.09 -16.85 29.88
N LEU A 12 30.92 -18.17 30.02
CA LEU A 12 29.59 -18.81 30.12
C LEU A 12 28.75 -18.21 31.26
N ARG A 13 29.34 -18.08 32.46
CA ARG A 13 28.67 -17.48 33.61
C ARG A 13 28.34 -16.00 33.37
N ALA A 14 29.27 -15.24 32.78
CA ALA A 14 29.05 -13.84 32.47
C ALA A 14 27.87 -13.62 31.50
N ILE A 15 27.68 -14.51 30.52
CA ILE A 15 26.52 -14.43 29.59
C ILE A 15 25.20 -14.67 30.33
N ILE A 16 25.16 -15.65 31.23
CA ILE A 16 23.95 -15.96 32.00
C ILE A 16 23.61 -14.79 32.94
N VAL A 17 24.57 -14.30 33.71
CA VAL A 17 24.39 -13.13 34.59
C VAL A 17 23.93 -11.90 33.80
N PHE A 18 24.49 -11.68 32.61
CA PHE A 18 24.04 -10.60 31.73
C PHE A 18 22.58 -10.77 31.32
N TYR A 19 22.19 -12.00 30.93
CA TYR A 19 20.81 -12.30 30.56
C TYR A 19 19.85 -12.08 31.74
N ASP A 20 20.18 -12.57 32.93
CA ASP A 20 19.32 -12.44 34.11
C ASP A 20 19.14 -10.96 34.51
N LYS A 21 20.18 -10.14 34.35
CA LYS A 21 20.12 -8.71 34.65
C LYS A 21 19.35 -7.88 33.61
N HIS A 22 19.47 -8.21 32.33
CA HIS A 22 18.98 -7.36 31.25
C HIS A 22 17.81 -7.97 30.45
N ASN A 23 17.42 -9.21 30.76
CA ASN A 23 16.42 -10.00 30.04
C ASN A 23 16.65 -10.07 28.51
N LYS A 24 17.91 -9.95 28.09
CA LYS A 24 18.36 -10.02 26.69
C LYS A 24 19.70 -10.72 26.58
N TRP A 25 19.91 -11.41 25.46
CA TRP A 25 21.20 -11.99 25.15
C TRP A 25 22.17 -10.91 24.63
N PRO A 26 23.46 -10.97 24.99
CA PRO A 26 24.42 -9.97 24.55
C PRO A 26 24.64 -10.04 23.04
N VAL A 27 24.71 -8.88 22.39
CA VAL A 27 24.85 -8.78 20.92
C VAL A 27 26.27 -8.38 20.49
N PRO A 28 26.79 -8.95 19.38
CA PRO A 28 28.16 -8.69 18.92
C PRO A 28 28.39 -7.26 18.42
N THR A 29 27.32 -6.48 18.23
CA THR A 29 27.35 -5.10 17.74
C THR A 29 27.01 -4.09 18.83
N ALA A 30 26.98 -4.49 20.11
CA ALA A 30 26.64 -3.60 21.22
C ALA A 30 27.63 -2.43 21.34
N LYS A 31 27.12 -1.27 21.79
CA LYS A 31 27.95 -0.08 22.07
C LYS A 31 28.85 -0.29 23.29
N GLU A 32 28.37 -1.01 24.30
CA GLU A 32 29.16 -1.35 25.48
C GLU A 32 30.19 -2.44 25.16
N ALA A 33 31.46 -2.20 25.49
CA ALA A 33 32.56 -3.12 25.17
C ALA A 33 32.39 -4.49 25.84
N LYS A 34 31.87 -4.53 27.08
CA LYS A 34 31.64 -5.78 27.80
C LYS A 34 30.57 -6.63 27.13
N GLU A 35 29.38 -6.08 26.85
CA GLU A 35 28.31 -6.77 26.10
C GLU A 35 28.81 -7.25 24.73
N ARG A 36 29.52 -6.38 24.00
CA ARG A 36 30.06 -6.69 22.67
C ARG A 36 30.97 -7.92 22.69
N SER A 37 31.88 -7.99 23.67
CA SER A 37 32.80 -9.11 23.81
C SER A 37 32.06 -10.45 24.04
N LEU A 38 30.99 -10.44 24.84
CA LEU A 38 30.15 -11.60 25.09
C LEU A 38 29.36 -12.01 23.83
N GLY A 39 28.81 -11.04 23.10
CA GLY A 39 28.09 -11.29 21.85
C GLY A 39 28.99 -11.82 20.72
N GLN A 40 30.23 -11.31 20.62
CA GLN A 40 31.23 -11.83 19.69
C GLN A 40 31.62 -13.28 20.03
N TRP A 41 31.73 -13.59 21.32
CA TRP A 41 31.98 -14.96 21.76
C TRP A 41 30.83 -15.92 21.38
N ILE A 42 29.57 -15.52 21.57
CA ILE A 42 28.40 -16.30 21.14
C ILE A 42 28.46 -16.55 19.62
N SER A 43 28.80 -15.52 18.84
CA SER A 43 28.91 -15.62 17.38
C SER A 43 30.01 -16.60 16.97
N ARG A 44 31.16 -16.57 17.65
CA ARG A 44 32.25 -17.52 17.45
C ARG A 44 31.82 -18.95 17.81
N CYS A 45 31.07 -19.13 18.90
CA CYS A 45 30.55 -20.45 19.28
C CYS A 45 29.54 -21.00 18.26
N ARG A 46 28.63 -20.17 17.73
CA ARG A 46 27.74 -20.58 16.62
C ARG A 46 28.52 -21.00 15.39
N PHE A 47 29.56 -20.24 15.02
CA PHE A 47 30.43 -20.60 13.89
C PHE A 47 31.09 -21.97 14.11
N LEU A 48 31.68 -22.19 15.29
CA LEU A 48 32.32 -23.46 15.63
C LEU A 48 31.32 -24.62 15.66
N LYS A 49 30.10 -24.42 16.15
CA LYS A 49 29.06 -25.45 16.16
C LYS A 49 28.76 -25.98 14.75
N ASN A 50 28.79 -25.12 13.74
CA ASN A 50 28.47 -25.49 12.35
C ASN A 50 29.65 -26.08 11.56
N HIS A 51 30.90 -25.80 11.95
CA HIS A 51 32.10 -26.18 11.15
C HIS A 51 33.07 -27.12 11.88
N SER A 52 33.05 -27.11 13.22
CA SER A 52 33.97 -27.87 14.07
C SER A 52 33.33 -28.10 15.45
N PRO A 53 32.20 -28.81 15.53
CA PRO A 53 31.45 -29.00 16.78
C PRO A 53 32.28 -29.68 17.88
N GLU A 54 33.27 -30.51 17.52
CA GLU A 54 34.21 -31.17 18.42
C GLU A 54 35.06 -30.19 19.26
N LYS A 55 35.20 -28.94 18.80
CA LYS A 55 35.95 -27.89 19.51
C LYS A 55 35.13 -27.23 20.63
N LEU A 56 33.83 -27.50 20.71
CA LEU A 56 32.93 -26.98 21.73
C LEU A 56 32.73 -27.98 22.85
N ILE A 57 32.65 -27.46 24.07
CA ILE A 57 32.30 -28.24 25.26
C ILE A 57 30.77 -28.33 25.33
N GLY A 58 30.21 -29.46 25.80
CA GLY A 58 28.76 -29.67 25.86
C GLY A 58 27.96 -28.56 26.57
N LYS A 59 28.51 -27.91 27.62
CA LYS A 59 27.89 -26.74 28.26
C LYS A 59 27.77 -25.53 27.33
N GLN A 60 28.71 -25.34 26.42
CA GLN A 60 28.69 -24.27 25.42
C GLN A 60 27.63 -24.54 24.36
N ILE A 61 27.55 -25.79 23.86
CA ILE A 61 26.53 -26.20 22.89
C ILE A 61 25.13 -25.95 23.48
N ARG A 62 24.86 -26.44 24.70
CA ARG A 62 23.58 -26.22 25.39
C ARG A 62 23.22 -24.74 25.56
N LEU A 63 24.19 -23.87 25.87
CA LEU A 63 23.92 -22.44 25.99
C LEU A 63 23.53 -21.84 24.63
N ILE A 64 24.26 -22.19 23.56
CA ILE A 64 23.95 -21.71 22.20
C ILE A 64 22.56 -22.20 21.77
N ASP A 65 22.23 -23.46 22.03
CA ASP A 65 20.91 -24.03 21.74
C ASP A 65 19.80 -23.28 22.47
N ARG A 66 20.00 -22.97 23.77
CA ARG A 66 19.06 -22.16 24.55
C ARG A 66 18.87 -20.76 23.96
N ILE A 67 19.95 -20.09 23.57
CA ILE A 67 19.89 -18.76 22.96
C ILE A 67 19.15 -18.80 21.63
N ASP A 68 19.42 -19.80 20.79
CA ASP A 68 18.79 -19.96 19.48
C ASP A 68 17.31 -20.31 19.62
N ALA A 69 16.95 -21.18 20.57
CA ALA A 69 15.57 -21.52 20.90
C ALA A 69 14.78 -20.29 21.37
N ASP A 70 15.34 -19.49 22.30
CA ASP A 70 14.69 -18.25 22.78
C ASP A 70 14.47 -17.24 21.64
N LYS A 71 15.44 -17.10 20.73
CA LYS A 71 15.32 -16.24 19.56
C LYS A 71 14.23 -16.73 18.59
N ILE A 72 14.09 -18.05 18.40
CA ILE A 72 13.03 -18.64 17.57
C ILE A 72 11.66 -18.43 18.22
N ARG A 73 11.56 -18.65 19.53
CA ARG A 73 10.33 -18.43 20.31
C ARG A 73 9.85 -16.99 20.19
N LYS A 74 10.71 -16.00 20.50
CA LYS A 74 10.38 -14.56 20.39
C LYS A 74 9.93 -14.16 18.98
N LYS A 75 10.60 -14.68 17.93
CA LYS A 75 10.17 -14.45 16.54
C LYS A 75 8.80 -15.04 16.23
N THR A 76 8.46 -16.17 16.84
CA THR A 76 7.17 -16.84 16.65
C THR A 76 6.06 -16.08 17.36
N GLU A 77 6.28 -15.67 18.60
CA GLU A 77 5.37 -14.81 19.36
C GLU A 77 5.11 -13.48 18.66
N GLN A 78 6.17 -12.81 18.17
CA GLN A 78 6.01 -11.55 17.42
C GLN A 78 5.19 -11.73 16.14
N TRP A 79 5.39 -12.84 15.42
CA TRP A 79 4.61 -13.14 14.23
C TRP A 79 3.14 -13.36 14.60
N GLN A 80 2.87 -14.13 15.66
CA GLN A 80 1.51 -14.40 16.13
C GLN A 80 0.80 -13.12 16.59
N ASN A 81 1.48 -12.25 17.32
CA ASN A 81 0.92 -10.96 17.74
C ASN A 81 0.53 -10.09 16.54
N ASN A 82 1.39 -10.01 15.52
CA ASN A 82 1.08 -9.24 14.32
C ASN A 82 -0.10 -9.85 13.54
N TYR A 83 -0.17 -11.17 13.46
CA TYR A 83 -1.32 -11.87 12.86
C TYR A 83 -2.62 -11.59 13.62
N ASN A 84 -2.61 -11.68 14.95
CA ASN A 84 -3.78 -11.37 15.77
C ASN A 84 -4.21 -9.91 15.61
N ASN A 85 -3.25 -8.97 15.61
CA ASN A 85 -3.54 -7.54 15.38
C ASN A 85 -4.15 -7.30 14.00
N LEU A 86 -3.64 -7.98 12.96
CA LEU A 86 -4.22 -7.93 11.63
C LEU A 86 -5.65 -8.47 11.62
N LYS A 87 -5.92 -9.59 12.29
CA LYS A 87 -7.26 -10.17 12.39
C LYS A 87 -8.25 -9.20 13.06
N ILE A 88 -7.88 -8.64 14.20
CA ILE A 88 -8.68 -7.62 14.91
C ILE A 88 -8.94 -6.40 14.01
N PHE A 89 -7.93 -5.95 13.27
CA PHE A 89 -8.07 -4.84 12.34
C PHE A 89 -9.07 -5.16 11.23
N LEU A 90 -8.99 -6.36 10.63
CA LEU A 90 -9.91 -6.80 9.58
C LEU A 90 -11.36 -6.91 10.10
N GLU A 91 -11.56 -7.43 11.31
CA GLU A 91 -12.88 -7.52 11.94
C GLU A 91 -13.52 -6.14 12.17
N LYS A 92 -12.71 -5.17 12.62
CA LYS A 92 -13.18 -3.81 12.91
C LYS A 92 -13.41 -2.96 11.66
N GLU A 93 -12.45 -2.95 10.74
CA GLU A 93 -12.41 -1.99 9.64
C GLU A 93 -12.94 -2.57 8.32
N GLN A 94 -13.16 -3.89 8.25
CA GLN A 94 -13.65 -4.61 7.07
C GLN A 94 -12.84 -4.31 5.79
N ARG A 95 -11.56 -3.98 5.95
CA ARG A 95 -10.63 -3.59 4.88
C ARG A 95 -9.19 -3.95 5.25
N TRP A 96 -8.31 -4.03 4.25
CA TRP A 96 -6.88 -4.23 4.47
C TRP A 96 -6.17 -2.96 4.98
N PRO A 97 -5.13 -3.09 5.83
CA PRO A 97 -4.33 -1.96 6.30
C PRO A 97 -3.57 -1.30 5.16
N SER A 98 -3.53 0.03 5.18
CA SER A 98 -2.92 0.89 4.16
C SER A 98 -1.58 1.44 4.62
N SER A 99 -0.62 1.52 3.70
CA SER A 99 0.67 2.20 3.95
C SER A 99 0.55 3.72 3.97
N SER A 100 -0.58 4.26 3.53
CA SER A 100 -0.87 5.70 3.47
C SER A 100 -1.82 6.16 4.58
N ALA A 101 -2.09 5.31 5.57
CA ALA A 101 -2.90 5.66 6.72
C ALA A 101 -2.14 6.65 7.64
N SER A 102 -2.89 7.44 8.42
CA SER A 102 -2.30 8.33 9.42
C SER A 102 -1.92 7.60 10.71
N ASP A 103 -2.56 6.47 11.01
CA ASP A 103 -2.28 5.68 12.21
C ASP A 103 -0.95 4.89 12.07
N PRO A 104 0.04 5.12 12.96
CA PRO A 104 1.29 4.38 12.96
C PRO A 104 1.13 2.86 13.13
N LEU A 105 0.08 2.40 13.80
CA LEU A 105 -0.18 0.96 13.97
C LEU A 105 -0.67 0.33 12.68
N GLU A 106 -1.58 0.98 11.96
CA GLU A 106 -2.01 0.55 10.62
C GLU A 106 -0.84 0.48 9.64
N ILE A 107 0.02 1.50 9.61
CA ILE A 107 1.22 1.51 8.75
C ILE A 107 2.13 0.31 9.07
N LYS A 108 2.33 0.00 10.36
CA LYS A 108 3.12 -1.18 10.78
C LYS A 108 2.51 -2.49 10.31
N LEU A 109 1.18 -2.64 10.39
CA LEU A 109 0.48 -3.83 9.89
C LEU A 109 0.60 -3.94 8.36
N SER A 110 0.46 -2.83 7.64
CA SER A 110 0.63 -2.79 6.19
C SER A 110 2.05 -3.21 5.77
N ASN A 111 3.08 -2.69 6.45
CA ASN A 111 4.48 -3.09 6.24
C ASN A 111 4.73 -4.56 6.60
N TRP A 112 4.09 -5.07 7.67
CA TRP A 112 4.19 -6.49 8.03
C TRP A 112 3.57 -7.38 6.96
N CYS A 113 2.41 -7.01 6.40
CA CYS A 113 1.79 -7.69 5.28
C CYS A 113 2.73 -7.73 4.06
N ALA A 114 3.34 -6.59 3.71
CA ALA A 114 4.33 -6.53 2.63
C ALA A 114 5.52 -7.47 2.88
N THR A 115 5.99 -7.54 4.14
CA THR A 115 7.06 -8.45 4.56
C THR A 115 6.66 -9.92 4.38
N GLN A 116 5.41 -10.31 4.67
CA GLN A 116 4.94 -11.69 4.44
C GLN A 116 5.00 -12.04 2.94
N LYS A 117 4.55 -11.13 2.06
CA LYS A 117 4.59 -11.34 0.61
C LYS A 117 6.02 -11.53 0.11
N ILE A 118 6.96 -10.67 0.54
CA ILE A 118 8.38 -10.77 0.17
C ILE A 118 8.99 -12.07 0.70
N THR A 119 8.69 -12.43 1.96
CA THR A 119 9.19 -13.65 2.59
C THR A 119 8.75 -14.89 1.83
N ARG A 120 7.47 -15.01 1.48
CA ARG A 120 6.95 -16.14 0.67
C ARG A 120 7.59 -16.19 -0.70
N LYS A 121 7.77 -15.04 -1.37
CA LYS A 121 8.40 -14.96 -2.70
C LYS A 121 9.86 -15.41 -2.68
N ASN A 122 10.63 -15.00 -1.68
CA ASN A 122 12.07 -15.25 -1.62
C ASN A 122 12.44 -16.57 -0.92
N THR A 123 11.49 -17.19 -0.20
CA THR A 123 11.74 -18.46 0.48
C THR A 123 11.39 -19.63 -0.44
N PRO A 124 12.31 -20.58 -0.68
CA PRO A 124 12.02 -21.80 -1.42
C PRO A 124 10.81 -22.53 -0.84
N LYS A 125 9.95 -23.09 -1.68
CA LYS A 125 8.69 -23.76 -1.24
C LYS A 125 8.94 -24.81 -0.14
N THR A 126 10.07 -25.50 -0.18
CA THR A 126 10.48 -26.51 0.81
C THR A 126 10.78 -25.94 2.19
N LYS A 127 11.11 -24.65 2.30
CA LYS A 127 11.47 -23.95 3.54
C LYS A 127 10.37 -23.01 4.04
N GLN A 128 9.22 -22.97 3.37
CA GLN A 128 8.10 -22.14 3.78
C GLN A 128 7.39 -22.73 4.99
N ASN A 129 7.02 -21.87 5.95
CA ASN A 129 6.20 -22.29 7.07
C ASN A 129 4.74 -22.43 6.60
N LYS A 130 4.29 -23.68 6.45
CA LYS A 130 2.95 -24.03 5.93
C LYS A 130 1.82 -23.54 6.84
N GLU A 131 2.01 -23.61 8.15
CA GLU A 131 1.00 -23.17 9.13
C GLU A 131 0.75 -21.67 9.03
N ARG A 132 1.81 -20.87 8.94
CA ARG A 132 1.72 -19.40 8.76
C ARG A 132 1.04 -19.01 7.46
N ILE A 133 1.29 -19.78 6.40
CA ILE A 133 0.65 -19.56 5.10
C ILE A 133 -0.84 -19.88 5.22
N LYS A 134 -1.20 -21.03 5.80
CA LYS A 134 -2.58 -21.43 6.02
C LYS A 134 -3.36 -20.40 6.83
N LEU A 135 -2.80 -19.93 7.95
CA LEU A 135 -3.43 -18.89 8.77
C LEU A 135 -3.75 -17.61 7.97
N LEU A 136 -2.84 -17.19 7.10
CA LEU A 136 -3.04 -16.02 6.25
C LEU A 136 -4.03 -16.31 5.10
N ASP A 137 -3.98 -17.50 4.52
CA ASP A 137 -4.96 -17.93 3.50
C ASP A 137 -6.38 -17.96 4.07
N ASP A 138 -6.56 -18.43 5.31
CA ASP A 138 -7.85 -18.53 6.01
C ASP A 138 -8.51 -17.16 6.23
N ILE A 139 -7.73 -16.08 6.31
CA ILE A 139 -8.23 -14.69 6.39
C ILE A 139 -8.31 -14.00 5.02
N GLY A 140 -8.16 -14.75 3.91
CA GLY A 140 -8.23 -14.21 2.56
C GLY A 140 -7.03 -13.36 2.14
N PHE A 141 -5.86 -13.58 2.74
CA PHE A 141 -4.67 -12.77 2.48
C PHE A 141 -4.23 -12.82 1.01
N ASN A 142 -4.25 -11.67 0.34
CA ASN A 142 -3.76 -11.58 -1.03
C ASN A 142 -2.23 -11.56 -1.08
N TRP A 143 -1.63 -12.70 -1.42
CA TRP A 143 -0.18 -12.88 -1.56
C TRP A 143 0.45 -12.18 -2.75
N TYR A 144 -0.34 -11.80 -3.75
CA TYR A 144 0.18 -11.15 -4.93
C TYR A 144 0.59 -9.72 -4.57
N THR A 145 1.79 -9.35 -4.99
CA THR A 145 2.22 -7.95 -5.01
C THR A 145 1.90 -7.40 -6.38
N TYR A 146 1.24 -6.26 -6.41
CA TYR A 146 0.93 -5.54 -7.64
C TYR A 146 2.17 -4.86 -8.25
N ASN A 147 3.37 -5.38 -7.99
CA ASN A 147 4.66 -4.84 -8.45
C ASN A 147 5.33 -5.71 -9.53
N LYS A 148 4.79 -6.89 -9.88
CA LYS A 148 5.27 -7.63 -11.07
C LYS A 148 4.89 -6.82 -12.31
N ARG A 149 5.86 -6.35 -13.10
CA ARG A 149 5.59 -5.72 -14.41
C ARG A 149 4.73 -6.69 -15.24
N ARG A 150 3.51 -6.27 -15.60
CA ARG A 150 2.63 -7.04 -16.48
C ARG A 150 3.08 -6.81 -17.91
N SER A 151 3.12 -7.87 -18.71
CA SER A 151 3.23 -7.74 -20.15
C SER A 151 1.99 -7.03 -20.70
N TRP A 152 2.10 -6.47 -21.89
CA TRP A 152 0.96 -5.85 -22.57
C TRP A 152 -0.20 -6.84 -22.73
N LYS A 153 0.08 -8.10 -23.09
CA LYS A 153 -0.92 -9.17 -23.29
C LYS A 153 -1.68 -9.49 -22.01
N GLU A 154 -0.97 -9.61 -20.88
CA GLU A 154 -1.60 -9.86 -19.58
C GLU A 154 -2.51 -8.69 -19.17
N SER A 155 -2.03 -7.45 -19.27
CA SER A 155 -2.83 -6.27 -18.93
C SER A 155 -4.05 -6.11 -19.84
N PHE A 156 -3.90 -6.34 -21.15
CA PHE A 156 -4.99 -6.30 -22.11
C PHE A 156 -6.10 -7.30 -21.74
N ASN A 157 -5.73 -8.56 -21.47
CA ASN A 157 -6.71 -9.58 -21.07
C ASN A 157 -7.44 -9.19 -19.77
N LEU A 158 -6.71 -8.70 -18.76
CA LEU A 158 -7.33 -8.27 -17.51
C LEU A 158 -8.29 -7.10 -17.69
N VAL A 159 -7.93 -6.11 -18.51
CA VAL A 159 -8.80 -4.97 -18.82
C VAL A 159 -10.04 -5.42 -19.61
N ARG A 160 -9.88 -6.31 -20.58
CA ARG A 160 -10.99 -6.92 -21.33
C ARG A 160 -11.94 -7.67 -20.40
N ASP A 161 -11.40 -8.55 -19.58
CA ASP A 161 -12.22 -9.37 -18.68
C ASP A 161 -12.94 -8.48 -17.65
N TYR A 162 -12.26 -7.45 -17.15
CA TYR A 162 -12.87 -6.44 -16.29
C TYR A 162 -14.03 -5.70 -16.98
N TYR A 163 -13.82 -5.25 -18.22
CA TYR A 163 -14.86 -4.57 -19.00
C TYR A 163 -16.05 -5.49 -19.29
N ASN A 164 -15.80 -6.74 -19.68
CA ASN A 164 -16.85 -7.72 -19.93
C ASN A 164 -17.68 -8.04 -18.67
N ASN A 165 -17.03 -8.10 -17.51
CA ASN A 165 -17.71 -8.45 -16.26
C ASN A 165 -18.47 -7.27 -15.63
N THR A 166 -18.00 -6.03 -15.84
CA THR A 166 -18.53 -4.85 -15.15
C THR A 166 -19.27 -3.86 -16.06
N GLY A 167 -19.12 -4.00 -17.38
CA GLY A 167 -19.60 -3.05 -18.37
C GLY A 167 -18.91 -1.69 -18.33
N ARG A 168 -17.84 -1.52 -17.52
CA ARG A 168 -17.14 -0.25 -17.32
C ARG A 168 -15.64 -0.39 -17.48
N TRP A 169 -14.99 0.70 -17.88
CA TRP A 169 -13.53 0.77 -17.88
C TRP A 169 -13.00 0.93 -16.44
N PRO A 170 -11.81 0.37 -16.12
CA PRO A 170 -11.20 0.52 -14.80
C PRO A 170 -10.94 2.00 -14.46
N ALA A 171 -11.24 2.41 -13.23
CA ALA A 171 -11.00 3.76 -12.73
C ALA A 171 -9.97 3.78 -11.58
N HIS A 172 -9.41 4.96 -11.29
CA HIS A 172 -8.55 5.12 -10.12
C HIS A 172 -9.40 5.09 -8.85
N THR A 173 -9.44 3.92 -8.19
CA THR A 173 -10.17 3.70 -6.94
C THR A 173 -9.21 3.31 -5.81
N ARG A 174 -9.78 3.07 -4.60
CA ARG A 174 -9.04 2.49 -3.47
C ARG A 174 -8.72 1.00 -3.69
N ASP A 175 -9.40 0.35 -4.63
CA ASP A 175 -9.04 -1.00 -5.08
C ASP A 175 -7.74 -0.93 -5.87
N GLN A 176 -6.73 -1.62 -5.35
CA GLN A 176 -5.37 -1.54 -5.87
C GLN A 176 -5.20 -2.24 -7.22
N GLU A 177 -6.05 -3.23 -7.55
CA GLU A 177 -6.07 -3.87 -8.87
C GLU A 177 -6.76 -3.00 -9.91
N GLU A 178 -7.95 -2.50 -9.59
CA GLU A 178 -8.70 -1.61 -10.48
C GLU A 178 -7.87 -0.36 -10.80
N SER A 179 -7.31 0.29 -9.76
CA SER A 179 -6.46 1.46 -9.92
C SER A 179 -5.23 1.18 -10.78
N ARG A 180 -4.72 -0.05 -10.76
CA ARG A 180 -3.58 -0.48 -11.57
C ARG A 180 -3.96 -0.72 -13.04
N LEU A 181 -5.12 -1.32 -13.28
CA LEU A 181 -5.67 -1.43 -14.63
C LEU A 181 -5.97 -0.05 -15.22
N ALA A 182 -6.52 0.87 -14.41
CA ALA A 182 -6.75 2.27 -14.80
C ALA A 182 -5.45 2.98 -15.18
N LYS A 183 -4.37 2.82 -14.39
CA LYS A 183 -3.03 3.34 -14.73
C LYS A 183 -2.51 2.79 -16.06
N TRP A 184 -2.75 1.51 -16.34
CA TRP A 184 -2.36 0.91 -17.61
C TRP A 184 -3.15 1.51 -18.78
N CYS A 185 -4.47 1.69 -18.63
CA CYS A 185 -5.31 2.36 -19.63
C CYS A 185 -4.83 3.79 -19.92
N SER A 186 -4.51 4.58 -18.89
CA SER A 186 -3.97 5.94 -19.07
C SER A 186 -2.65 5.95 -19.84
N LYS A 187 -1.75 4.98 -19.57
CA LYS A 187 -0.51 4.82 -20.33
C LYS A 187 -0.76 4.48 -21.80
N MET A 188 -1.75 3.63 -22.10
CA MET A 188 -2.08 3.32 -23.50
C MET A 188 -2.51 4.57 -24.26
N ARG A 189 -3.30 5.45 -23.64
CA ARG A 189 -3.71 6.74 -24.23
C ARG A 189 -2.51 7.66 -24.44
N ALA A 190 -1.62 7.76 -23.44
CA ALA A 190 -0.38 8.55 -23.53
C ALA A 190 0.58 8.06 -24.64
N TYR A 191 0.71 6.75 -24.82
CA TYR A 191 1.51 6.18 -25.91
C TYR A 191 0.92 6.44 -27.30
N LYS A 192 -0.42 6.50 -27.41
CA LYS A 192 -1.10 6.78 -28.69
C LYS A 192 -1.08 8.26 -29.06
N ASN A 193 -1.29 9.15 -28.10
CA ASN A 193 -1.31 10.60 -28.34
C ASN A 193 0.10 11.24 -28.38
N GLY A 194 1.15 10.45 -28.10
CA GLY A 194 2.54 10.90 -28.16
C GLY A 194 3.00 11.71 -26.94
N SER A 195 2.19 11.82 -25.88
CA SER A 195 2.60 12.51 -24.65
C SER A 195 3.62 11.71 -23.83
N ASP A 196 3.64 10.38 -24.00
CA ASP A 196 4.67 9.50 -23.49
C ASP A 196 5.30 8.74 -24.68
N THR A 197 6.58 9.02 -24.95
CA THR A 197 7.34 8.41 -26.05
C THR A 197 8.18 7.21 -25.63
N THR A 198 8.08 6.77 -24.37
CA THR A 198 8.91 5.67 -23.85
C THR A 198 8.57 4.32 -24.47
N ILE A 199 7.34 4.15 -24.98
CA ILE A 199 6.88 2.93 -25.64
C ILE A 199 6.01 3.32 -26.84
N THR A 200 6.31 2.76 -28.01
CA THR A 200 5.47 2.89 -29.20
C THR A 200 4.51 1.70 -29.28
N LEU A 201 3.19 1.96 -29.35
CA LEU A 201 2.21 0.90 -29.57
C LEU A 201 2.26 0.42 -31.03
N THR A 202 2.33 -0.89 -31.22
CA THR A 202 2.25 -1.48 -32.57
C THR A 202 0.84 -1.27 -33.15
N PRO A 203 0.68 -1.15 -34.48
CA PRO A 203 -0.64 -1.04 -35.12
C PRO A 203 -1.59 -2.17 -34.71
N ARG A 204 -1.06 -3.39 -34.52
CA ARG A 204 -1.82 -4.56 -34.05
C ARG A 204 -2.35 -4.39 -32.63
N GLN A 205 -1.61 -3.76 -31.73
CA GLN A 205 -2.06 -3.47 -30.35
C GLN A 205 -3.14 -2.40 -30.32
N ILE A 206 -2.99 -1.36 -31.15
CA ILE A 206 -4.00 -0.29 -31.30
C ILE A 206 -5.30 -0.89 -31.85
N LYS A 207 -5.21 -1.72 -32.90
CA LYS A 207 -6.37 -2.41 -33.47
C LYS A 207 -7.10 -3.25 -32.43
N LYS A 208 -6.38 -4.07 -31.65
CA LYS A 208 -6.99 -4.92 -30.60
C LYS A 208 -7.75 -4.14 -29.53
N LEU A 209 -7.21 -3.01 -29.08
CA LEU A 209 -7.90 -2.15 -28.11
C LEU A 209 -9.10 -1.44 -28.75
N THR A 210 -8.96 -1.00 -30.01
CA THR A 210 -10.06 -0.36 -30.75
C THR A 210 -11.21 -1.34 -31.04
N ASP A 211 -10.91 -2.57 -31.44
CA ASP A 211 -11.89 -3.65 -31.65
C ASP A 211 -12.64 -4.00 -30.34
N LEU A 212 -12.02 -3.75 -29.17
CA LEU A 212 -12.65 -3.91 -27.86
C LEU A 212 -13.54 -2.71 -27.46
N GLY A 213 -13.60 -1.65 -28.29
CA GLY A 213 -14.31 -0.41 -27.96
C GLY A 213 -13.56 0.48 -26.96
N PHE A 214 -12.23 0.32 -26.83
CA PHE A 214 -11.41 1.15 -25.95
C PHE A 214 -11.46 2.60 -26.41
N ASP A 215 -12.01 3.46 -25.55
CA ASP A 215 -11.98 4.90 -25.76
C ASP A 215 -10.54 5.41 -25.67
N TRP A 216 -10.10 6.13 -26.71
CA TRP A 216 -8.77 6.69 -26.80
C TRP A 216 -8.71 8.18 -26.42
N SER A 217 -9.86 8.84 -26.25
CA SER A 217 -9.91 10.24 -25.85
C SER A 217 -9.33 10.41 -24.44
N ASP A 218 -8.66 11.51 -24.13
CA ASP A 218 -8.02 11.70 -22.82
C ASP A 218 -9.10 11.97 -21.75
N SER A 219 -9.76 10.90 -21.30
CA SER A 219 -10.94 10.95 -20.44
C SER A 219 -10.55 11.17 -18.97
N GLN A 220 -9.70 12.16 -18.70
CA GLN A 220 -9.68 12.77 -17.36
C GLN A 220 -10.91 13.69 -17.14
N SER A 221 -11.72 13.95 -18.18
CA SER A 221 -12.96 14.73 -18.09
C SER A 221 -14.24 13.90 -18.03
N SER A 222 -14.23 12.63 -18.45
CA SER A 222 -15.43 11.79 -18.51
C SER A 222 -15.12 10.38 -18.02
N ASN A 223 -15.67 10.01 -16.86
CA ASN A 223 -15.63 8.64 -16.31
C ASN A 223 -16.46 7.65 -17.19
N GLY A 224 -16.21 7.56 -18.49
CA GLY A 224 -16.97 6.72 -19.43
C GLY A 224 -18.46 7.05 -19.49
N ARG A 225 -18.82 8.32 -19.28
CA ARG A 225 -20.21 8.78 -19.32
C ARG A 225 -20.49 9.33 -20.71
N SER A 226 -21.60 8.92 -21.32
CA SER A 226 -22.06 9.46 -22.60
C SER A 226 -22.24 11.00 -22.49
N PRO A 227 -22.15 11.75 -23.60
CA PRO A 227 -22.38 13.20 -23.60
C PRO A 227 -23.68 13.59 -22.89
N GLU A 228 -24.74 12.82 -23.08
CA GLU A 228 -26.05 13.03 -22.46
C GLU A 228 -26.00 12.83 -20.94
N ARG A 229 -25.24 11.83 -20.47
CA ARG A 229 -25.04 11.59 -19.04
C ARG A 229 -24.12 12.62 -18.39
N LEU A 230 -23.15 13.16 -19.14
CA LEU A 230 -22.32 14.27 -18.67
C LEU A 230 -23.13 15.55 -18.54
N GLU A 231 -24.01 15.81 -19.50
CA GLU A 231 -24.93 16.95 -19.48
C GLU A 231 -25.90 16.83 -18.31
N LYS A 232 -26.52 15.65 -18.13
CA LYS A 232 -27.41 15.37 -17.00
C LYS A 232 -26.74 15.63 -15.66
N ILE A 233 -25.52 15.12 -15.45
CA ILE A 233 -24.78 15.34 -14.19
C ILE A 233 -24.39 16.79 -14.00
N TRP A 234 -24.05 17.50 -15.08
CA TRP A 234 -23.74 18.92 -14.99
C TRP A 234 -24.98 19.73 -14.59
N LEU A 235 -26.14 19.43 -15.18
CA LEU A 235 -27.42 20.05 -14.85
C LEU A 235 -27.87 19.73 -13.42
N GLU A 236 -27.76 18.48 -12.97
CA GLU A 236 -28.05 18.08 -11.59
C GLU A 236 -27.21 18.89 -10.60
N ARG A 237 -25.90 19.04 -10.87
CA ARG A 237 -25.02 19.85 -10.02
C ARG A 237 -25.30 21.34 -10.09
N TYR A 238 -25.71 21.86 -11.24
CA TYR A 238 -26.16 23.23 -11.39
C TYR A 238 -27.42 23.50 -10.55
N HIS A 239 -28.40 22.60 -10.58
CA HIS A 239 -29.62 22.71 -9.77
C HIS A 239 -29.31 22.61 -8.27
N GLU A 240 -28.52 21.62 -7.83
CA GLU A 240 -28.11 21.50 -6.43
C GLU A 240 -27.41 22.79 -5.94
N PHE A 241 -26.53 23.37 -6.77
CA PHE A 241 -25.85 24.62 -6.43
C PHE A 241 -26.82 25.81 -6.40
N SER A 242 -27.73 25.91 -7.37
CA SER A 242 -28.75 26.97 -7.44
C SER A 242 -29.69 26.92 -6.23
N GLU A 243 -30.20 25.74 -5.88
CA GLU A 243 -31.06 25.55 -4.71
C GLU A 243 -30.31 25.94 -3.43
N PHE A 244 -29.03 25.54 -3.31
CA PHE A 244 -28.22 25.90 -2.16
C PHE A 244 -28.10 27.41 -2.00
N ILE A 245 -27.71 28.16 -3.05
CA ILE A 245 -27.55 29.61 -2.94
C ILE A 245 -28.88 30.34 -2.74
N THR A 246 -29.99 29.81 -3.25
CA THR A 246 -31.34 30.37 -3.03
C THR A 246 -31.81 30.15 -1.59
N ASN A 247 -31.65 28.94 -1.06
CA ASN A 247 -32.12 28.56 0.27
C ASN A 247 -31.24 29.15 1.38
N GLU A 248 -29.92 29.00 1.23
CA GLU A 248 -28.94 29.41 2.25
C GLU A 248 -28.54 30.89 2.13
N LYS A 249 -28.91 31.55 1.02
CA LYS A 249 -28.56 32.95 0.69
C LYS A 249 -27.05 33.24 0.81
N ARG A 250 -26.21 32.23 0.60
CA ARG A 250 -24.75 32.28 0.70
C ARG A 250 -24.11 31.22 -0.20
N TYR A 251 -22.81 31.36 -0.44
CA TYR A 251 -22.02 30.35 -1.16
C TYR A 251 -21.56 29.21 -0.25
N PRO A 252 -21.31 28.00 -0.81
CA PRO A 252 -20.72 26.88 -0.07
C PRO A 252 -19.35 27.25 0.52
N ARG A 253 -19.06 26.78 1.73
CA ARG A 253 -17.76 26.98 2.42
C ARG A 253 -16.96 25.68 2.42
N SER A 254 -15.64 25.79 2.28
CA SER A 254 -14.74 24.67 2.58
C SER A 254 -14.54 24.60 4.09
N ARG A 255 -14.94 23.48 4.70
CA ARG A 255 -14.65 23.20 6.10
C ARG A 255 -13.85 21.91 6.18
N THR A 256 -12.59 22.04 6.56
CA THR A 256 -11.75 20.91 6.93
C THR A 256 -12.30 20.29 8.23
N GLY A 257 -13.11 19.25 8.10
CA GLY A 257 -13.55 18.42 9.22
C GLY A 257 -15.04 18.50 9.53
N THR A 258 -15.73 17.42 9.15
CA THR A 258 -16.77 16.71 9.93
C THR A 258 -18.24 17.12 9.97
N GLU A 259 -18.75 18.17 9.30
CA GLU A 259 -20.20 18.47 9.45
C GLU A 259 -21.07 18.54 8.19
N ASN A 260 -20.54 18.61 6.96
CA ASN A 260 -21.41 18.52 5.77
C ASN A 260 -20.70 18.10 4.48
N GLU A 261 -20.64 16.80 4.18
CA GLU A 261 -20.04 16.26 2.95
C GLU A 261 -20.66 16.83 1.66
N LYS A 262 -21.95 17.21 1.71
CA LYS A 262 -22.66 17.79 0.56
C LYS A 262 -22.18 19.21 0.25
N GLU A 263 -22.00 20.05 1.27
CA GLU A 263 -21.52 21.43 1.10
C GLU A 263 -20.07 21.46 0.57
N GLU A 264 -19.20 20.58 1.07
CA GLU A 264 -17.81 20.46 0.59
C GLU A 264 -17.75 20.02 -0.88
N SER A 265 -18.67 19.14 -1.29
CA SER A 265 -18.82 18.72 -2.68
C SER A 265 -19.22 19.90 -3.59
N LEU A 266 -20.16 20.72 -3.14
CA LEU A 266 -20.60 21.93 -3.86
C LEU A 266 -19.50 23.00 -3.91
N TYR A 267 -18.74 23.18 -2.83
CA TYR A 267 -17.57 24.06 -2.81
C TYR A 267 -16.51 23.65 -3.84
N SER A 268 -16.18 22.36 -3.89
CA SER A 268 -15.21 21.81 -4.85
C SER A 268 -15.68 22.00 -6.29
N TRP A 269 -16.98 21.81 -6.54
CA TRP A 269 -17.59 22.02 -7.85
C TRP A 269 -17.56 23.49 -8.27
N TRP A 270 -17.89 24.41 -7.36
CA TRP A 270 -17.80 25.86 -7.55
C TRP A 270 -16.39 26.29 -7.99
N MET A 271 -15.36 25.90 -7.22
CA MET A 271 -13.96 26.21 -7.54
C MET A 271 -13.52 25.63 -8.88
N ARG A 272 -14.02 24.42 -9.23
CA ARG A 272 -13.75 23.78 -10.52
C ARG A 272 -14.34 24.56 -11.68
N MET A 273 -15.54 25.14 -11.56
CA MET A 273 -16.14 25.97 -12.63
C MET A 273 -15.29 27.21 -12.89
N GLY A 274 -14.82 27.90 -11.83
CA GLY A 274 -13.86 29.01 -11.94
C GLY A 274 -12.57 28.63 -12.67
N TYR A 275 -12.01 27.47 -12.36
CA TYR A 275 -10.86 26.93 -13.07
C TYR A 275 -11.15 26.62 -14.55
N LEU A 276 -12.28 25.99 -14.87
CA LEU A 276 -12.64 25.61 -16.24
C LEU A 276 -12.89 26.85 -17.13
N LYS A 277 -13.53 27.90 -16.61
CA LYS A 277 -13.70 29.18 -17.33
C LYS A 277 -12.35 29.81 -17.66
N ARG A 278 -11.44 29.92 -16.69
CA ARG A 278 -10.07 30.48 -16.91
C ARG A 278 -9.25 29.69 -17.94
N ARG A 279 -9.53 28.41 -18.12
CA ARG A 279 -8.83 27.53 -19.07
C ARG A 279 -9.54 27.44 -20.43
N GLY A 280 -10.63 28.16 -20.65
CA GLY A 280 -11.42 28.10 -21.88
C GLY A 280 -12.08 26.74 -22.12
N LYS A 281 -12.32 25.95 -21.06
CA LYS A 281 -12.85 24.57 -21.14
C LYS A 281 -14.34 24.47 -20.77
N LEU A 282 -15.02 25.60 -20.61
CA LEU A 282 -16.44 25.67 -20.29
C LEU A 282 -17.18 26.27 -21.50
N SER A 283 -18.30 25.67 -21.91
CA SER A 283 -19.10 26.18 -23.03
C SER A 283 -19.74 27.53 -22.69
N SER A 284 -20.03 28.33 -23.72
CA SER A 284 -20.72 29.61 -23.60
C SER A 284 -22.09 29.47 -22.94
N GLU A 285 -22.85 28.42 -23.27
CA GLU A 285 -24.16 28.10 -22.70
C GLU A 285 -24.11 27.90 -21.18
N ARG A 286 -23.11 27.16 -20.70
CA ARG A 286 -22.91 26.89 -19.27
C ARG A 286 -22.50 28.15 -18.50
N ILE A 287 -21.72 29.02 -19.14
CA ILE A 287 -21.35 30.32 -18.56
C ILE A 287 -22.61 31.18 -18.40
N GLN A 288 -23.45 31.27 -19.42
CA GLN A 288 -24.70 32.04 -19.35
C GLN A 288 -25.67 31.52 -18.29
N LEU A 289 -25.81 30.19 -18.14
CA LEU A 289 -26.66 29.60 -17.10
C LEU A 289 -26.18 29.94 -15.68
N LEU A 290 -24.87 29.95 -15.48
CA LEU A 290 -24.26 30.30 -14.20
C LEU A 290 -24.37 31.81 -13.93
N ASP A 291 -24.15 32.67 -14.93
CA ASP A 291 -24.29 34.11 -14.77
C ASP A 291 -25.73 34.53 -14.40
N ARG A 292 -26.75 33.83 -14.92
CA ARG A 292 -28.17 34.07 -14.56
C ARG A 292 -28.51 33.86 -13.09
N ILE A 293 -27.78 32.97 -12.40
CA ILE A 293 -27.97 32.72 -10.96
C ILE A 293 -27.01 33.55 -10.09
N GLY A 294 -26.34 34.55 -10.68
CA GLY A 294 -25.40 35.43 -9.98
C GLY A 294 -24.11 34.72 -9.55
N PHE A 295 -23.66 33.73 -10.33
CA PHE A 295 -22.49 32.90 -10.01
C PHE A 295 -21.18 33.71 -9.93
N ARG A 296 -20.49 33.64 -8.79
CA ARG A 296 -19.20 34.30 -8.57
C ARG A 296 -18.05 33.43 -9.09
N TRP A 297 -17.26 33.94 -10.01
CA TRP A 297 -16.17 33.18 -10.65
C TRP A 297 -14.85 33.23 -9.86
N GLY A 298 -14.90 32.88 -8.57
CA GLY A 298 -13.75 32.84 -7.66
C GLY A 298 -14.05 33.49 -6.30
N LYS A 299 -13.04 33.55 -5.43
CA LYS A 299 -13.04 34.47 -4.29
C LYS A 299 -12.62 35.84 -4.85
N GLU A 300 -13.56 36.78 -4.96
CA GLU A 300 -13.15 38.19 -5.05
C GLU A 300 -12.40 38.52 -3.76
N ASN A 301 -11.26 39.20 -3.89
CA ASN A 301 -10.60 39.83 -2.76
C ASN A 301 -11.54 40.92 -2.24
N GLU A 302 -12.04 40.75 -1.01
CA GLU A 302 -12.25 41.92 -0.14
C GLU A 302 -10.89 42.38 0.40
#